data_AF-F6I2N1-F1
#
_entry.id   AF-F6I2N1-F1
#
_cell.length_a   1.000
_cell.length_b   1.000
_cell.length_c   1.000
_cell.angle_alpha   90.00
_cell.angle_beta   90.00
_cell.angle_gamma   90.00
#
_symmetry.space_group_name_H-M   'P 1'
#
loop_
_entity.id
_entity.type
_entity.pdbx_description
1 polymer ?
#
loop_
_entity_poly.entity_id
_entity_poly.type
_entity_poly.pdbx_seq_one_letter_code
_entity_poly.pdbx_strand_id
1 'polypeptide(L)'
;MAPRSPKSQHEASSKRLREMGEDRISNLPDSVISHIFSFLPTKTAVRTSVLSKTWELKWTLTPTLVFEDLLYWDRDTRDFTRFISRTLLLHNSSIKIKNLFIDMDYEKDPYLDSCLNLWLQFVRTRDVEELSLQFDDGTFLDSPWSIFDDGPEGYLLPQCLYTHPSIKRLTTNYCVVGPSRVVFWPSLKSLSLREYEYPWVYVVARSLKMFG
;
A
#
# COMPACT_ATOMS: atom_id res chain seq x y z
N MET A 1 46.94 5.53 52.99
CA MET A 1 45.86 5.51 51.97
C MET A 1 45.96 4.19 51.22
N ALA A 2 45.02 3.27 51.41
CA ALA A 2 45.02 1.99 50.69
C ALA A 2 44.49 2.17 49.25
N PRO A 3 45.10 1.54 48.24
CA PRO A 3 44.62 1.64 46.85
C PRO A 3 43.28 0.91 46.70
N ARG A 4 42.33 1.53 45.97
CA ARG A 4 41.02 0.93 45.68
C ARG A 4 41.21 -0.39 44.92
N SER A 5 40.50 -1.42 45.36
CA SER A 5 40.53 -2.78 44.79
C SER A 5 40.23 -2.78 43.28
N PRO A 6 41.03 -3.48 42.45
CA PRO A 6 40.85 -3.60 40.99
C PRO A 6 39.48 -4.16 40.58
N LYS A 7 38.81 -4.91 41.47
CA LYS A 7 37.50 -5.52 41.21
C LYS A 7 36.40 -4.47 40.97
N SER A 8 36.45 -3.33 41.65
CA SER A 8 35.40 -2.30 41.55
C SER A 8 35.40 -1.54 40.22
N GLN A 9 36.57 -1.40 39.58
CA GLN A 9 36.70 -0.70 38.29
C GLN A 9 36.26 -1.59 37.12
N HIS A 10 36.53 -2.89 37.20
CA HIS A 10 36.10 -3.86 36.18
C HIS A 10 34.59 -4.07 36.18
N GLU A 11 33.96 -4.12 37.37
CA GLU A 11 32.49 -4.17 37.51
C GLU A 11 31.81 -2.89 37.02
N ALA A 12 32.35 -1.71 37.35
CA ALA A 12 31.79 -0.44 36.89
C ALA A 12 31.91 -0.25 35.36
N SER A 13 33.01 -0.72 34.76
CA SER A 13 33.22 -0.70 33.31
C SER A 13 32.29 -1.70 32.59
N SER A 14 32.14 -2.91 33.13
CA SER A 14 31.21 -3.93 32.60
C SER A 14 29.75 -3.49 32.71
N LYS A 15 29.38 -2.81 33.80
CA LYS A 15 28.04 -2.24 33.98
C LYS A 15 27.75 -1.09 32.99
N ARG A 16 28.72 -0.20 32.76
CA ARG A 16 28.62 0.87 31.74
C ARG A 16 28.52 0.33 30.31
N LEU A 17 29.23 -0.75 29.99
CA LEU A 17 29.13 -1.41 28.68
C LEU A 17 27.77 -2.09 28.46
N ARG A 18 27.14 -2.63 29.52
CA ARG A 18 25.76 -3.14 29.46
C ARG A 18 24.74 -2.02 29.28
N GLU A 19 24.90 -0.90 29.99
CA GLU A 19 24.00 0.27 29.89
C GLU A 19 24.11 1.01 28.53
N MET A 20 25.29 1.03 27.89
CA MET A 20 25.46 1.60 26.54
C MET A 20 24.93 0.70 25.40
N GLY A 21 24.70 -0.58 25.69
CA GLY A 21 24.17 -1.56 24.74
C GLY A 21 22.69 -1.89 24.93
N GLU A 22 21.98 -1.19 25.84
CA GLU A 22 20.54 -1.37 25.98
C GLU A 22 19.83 -0.83 24.75
N ASP A 23 19.16 -1.72 24.02
CA ASP A 23 18.29 -1.34 22.91
C ASP A 23 17.03 -0.67 23.46
N ARG A 24 17.14 0.64 23.68
CA ARG A 24 16.07 1.48 24.22
C ARG A 24 14.86 1.54 23.30
N ILE A 25 15.05 1.31 22.00
CA ILE A 25 13.95 1.38 21.03
C ILE A 25 13.16 0.06 21.06
N SER A 26 13.83 -1.08 21.25
CA SER A 26 13.15 -2.37 21.49
C SER A 26 12.31 -2.43 22.76
N ASN A 27 12.62 -1.58 23.75
CA ASN A 27 11.90 -1.49 25.02
C ASN A 27 10.69 -0.53 24.98
N LEU A 28 10.40 0.09 23.84
CA LEU A 28 9.22 0.95 23.69
C LEU A 28 7.93 0.11 23.76
N PRO A 29 6.82 0.67 24.31
CA PRO A 29 5.52 0.02 24.24
C PRO A 29 5.06 -0.20 22.79
N ASP A 30 4.32 -1.28 22.57
CA ASP A 30 3.75 -1.63 21.25
C ASP A 30 2.99 -0.49 20.59
N SER A 31 2.26 0.30 21.37
CA SER A 31 1.52 1.46 20.88
C SER A 31 2.43 2.52 20.27
N VAL A 32 3.60 2.76 20.87
CA VAL A 32 4.58 3.72 20.35
C VAL A 32 5.23 3.19 19.07
N ILE A 33 5.60 1.90 19.05
CA ILE A 33 6.21 1.27 17.87
C ILE A 33 5.22 1.27 16.69
N SER A 34 3.97 0.88 16.92
CA SER A 34 2.92 0.91 15.89
C SER A 34 2.64 2.34 15.40
N HIS A 35 2.74 3.34 16.28
CA HIS A 35 2.61 4.74 15.91
C HIS A 35 3.78 5.20 15.02
N ILE A 36 5.02 4.82 15.35
CA ILE A 36 6.19 5.06 14.48
C ILE A 36 5.98 4.44 13.10
N PHE A 37 5.57 3.17 13.04
CA PHE A 37 5.29 2.49 11.78
C PHE A 37 4.13 3.11 10.99
N SER A 38 3.17 3.75 11.65
CA SER A 38 2.08 4.45 10.96
C SER A 38 2.54 5.68 10.15
N PHE A 39 3.75 6.19 10.42
CA PHE A 39 4.36 7.28 9.64
C PHE A 39 5.23 6.78 8.48
N LEU A 40 5.46 5.47 8.36
CA LEU A 40 6.31 4.90 7.33
C LEU A 40 5.47 4.26 6.22
N PRO A 41 5.91 4.33 4.94
CA PRO A 41 5.39 3.43 3.92
C PRO A 41 5.54 1.97 4.36
N THR A 42 4.58 1.12 3.99
CA THR A 42 4.49 -0.25 4.51
C THR A 42 5.75 -1.06 4.23
N LYS A 43 6.35 -0.90 3.05
CA LYS A 43 7.61 -1.55 2.67
C LYS A 43 8.75 -1.18 3.61
N THR A 44 8.85 0.09 3.97
CA THR A 44 9.85 0.59 4.91
C THR A 44 9.55 0.09 6.31
N ALA A 45 8.29 0.12 6.77
CA ALA A 45 7.89 -0.43 8.07
C ALA A 45 8.24 -1.91 8.22
N VAL A 46 7.94 -2.74 7.20
CA VAL A 46 8.29 -4.16 7.17
C VAL A 46 9.80 -4.35 7.22
N ARG A 47 10.58 -3.60 6.42
CA ARG A 47 12.05 -3.67 6.45
C ARG A 47 12.63 -3.27 7.81
N THR A 48 12.14 -2.18 8.39
CA THR A 48 12.57 -1.68 9.70
C THR A 48 12.20 -2.66 10.82
N SER A 49 11.09 -3.40 10.68
CA SER A 49 10.67 -4.38 11.69
C SER A 49 11.68 -5.50 11.93
N VAL A 50 12.57 -5.78 10.96
CA VAL A 50 13.60 -6.82 11.09
C VAL A 50 14.76 -6.39 12.00
N LEU A 51 14.88 -5.09 12.31
CA LEU A 51 15.95 -4.59 13.18
C LEU A 51 15.82 -5.05 14.63
N SER A 52 14.62 -5.50 15.05
CA SER A 52 14.39 -6.09 16.36
C SER A 52 13.33 -7.18 16.32
N LYS A 53 13.59 -8.29 17.03
CA LYS A 53 12.61 -9.37 17.21
C LYS A 53 11.30 -8.90 17.85
N THR A 54 11.34 -7.83 18.65
CA THR A 54 10.11 -7.30 19.26
C THR A 54 9.25 -6.52 18.26
N TRP A 55 9.84 -6.10 17.14
CA TRP A 55 9.17 -5.26 16.13
C TRP A 55 8.63 -6.04 14.95
N GLU A 56 9.14 -7.25 14.71
CA GLU A 56 8.95 -8.08 13.51
C GLU A 56 7.51 -8.09 12.97
N LEU A 57 6.50 -8.09 13.87
CA LEU A 57 5.09 -8.09 13.49
C LEU A 57 4.31 -6.84 13.91
N LYS A 58 4.95 -5.85 14.54
CA LYS A 58 4.24 -4.65 15.04
C LYS A 58 3.78 -3.73 13.91
N TRP A 59 4.39 -3.82 12.73
CA TRP A 59 3.89 -3.13 11.53
C TRP A 59 2.47 -3.59 11.15
N THR A 60 2.08 -4.82 11.49
CA THR A 60 0.71 -5.33 11.22
C THR A 60 -0.36 -4.65 12.08
N LEU A 61 0.04 -3.87 13.08
CA LEU A 61 -0.87 -3.13 13.97
C LEU A 61 -1.25 -1.75 13.42
N THR A 62 -0.73 -1.36 12.25
CA THR A 62 -1.07 -0.07 11.65
C THR A 62 -2.44 -0.13 10.96
N PRO A 63 -3.26 0.93 11.10
CA PRO A 63 -4.54 1.04 10.40
C PRO A 63 -4.39 1.55 8.95
N THR A 64 -3.17 1.90 8.55
CA THR A 64 -2.85 2.53 7.27
C THR A 64 -1.80 1.69 6.55
N LEU A 65 -2.11 1.29 5.32
CA LEU A 65 -1.25 0.54 4.44
C LEU A 65 -0.96 1.39 3.20
N VAL A 66 0.30 1.80 3.05
CA VAL A 66 0.79 2.58 1.92
C VAL A 66 1.81 1.75 1.15
N PHE A 67 1.51 1.48 -0.11
CA PHE A 67 2.36 0.76 -1.03
C PHE A 67 2.74 1.72 -2.15
N GLU A 68 3.97 2.22 -2.11
CA GLU A 68 4.52 3.11 -3.13
C GLU A 68 5.73 2.44 -3.76
N ASP A 69 5.74 2.28 -5.09
CA ASP A 69 6.96 1.87 -5.79
C ASP A 69 7.86 3.06 -6.12
N LEU A 70 8.47 3.63 -5.07
CA LEU A 70 9.32 4.83 -5.16
C LEU A 70 10.57 4.68 -6.06
N LEU A 71 10.87 3.49 -6.58
CA LEU A 71 12.05 3.24 -7.42
C LEU A 71 11.62 2.68 -8.79
N TYR A 72 10.77 3.45 -9.50
CA TYR A 72 10.24 3.26 -10.86
C TYR A 72 11.24 2.81 -11.95
N TRP A 73 12.54 2.67 -11.65
CA TRP A 73 13.60 2.41 -12.61
C TRP A 73 14.30 1.04 -12.49
N ASP A 74 14.08 0.26 -11.42
CA ASP A 74 14.97 -0.91 -11.16
C ASP A 74 14.30 -2.12 -10.47
N ARG A 75 12.96 -2.22 -10.48
CA ARG A 75 12.28 -3.35 -9.83
C ARG A 75 11.23 -4.02 -10.71
N ASP A 76 11.25 -5.35 -10.68
CA ASP A 76 10.22 -6.20 -11.27
C ASP A 76 8.87 -5.96 -10.56
N THR A 77 7.88 -5.47 -11.31
CA THR A 77 6.49 -5.28 -10.88
C THR A 77 5.92 -6.53 -10.19
N ARG A 78 6.37 -7.72 -10.59
CA ARG A 78 5.95 -8.99 -9.97
C ARG A 78 6.45 -9.15 -8.55
N ASP A 79 7.66 -8.69 -8.25
CA ASP A 79 8.21 -8.73 -6.90
C ASP A 79 7.45 -7.78 -5.97
N PHE A 80 7.10 -6.59 -6.46
CA PHE A 80 6.27 -5.67 -5.71
C PHE A 80 4.85 -6.22 -5.49
N THR A 81 4.23 -6.77 -6.54
CA THR A 81 2.93 -7.46 -6.47
C THR A 81 2.93 -8.59 -5.43
N ARG A 82 3.99 -9.41 -5.41
CA ARG A 82 4.15 -10.49 -4.43
C ARG A 82 4.32 -9.94 -3.02
N PHE A 83 5.06 -8.84 -2.88
CA PHE A 83 5.22 -8.15 -1.59
C PHE A 83 3.88 -7.64 -1.06
N ILE A 84 3.08 -6.94 -1.87
CA ILE A 84 1.75 -6.45 -1.48
C ILE A 84 0.89 -7.65 -1.06
N SER A 85 0.79 -8.66 -1.91
CA SER A 85 -0.04 -9.86 -1.65
C SER A 85 0.31 -10.54 -0.32
N ARG A 86 1.61 -10.73 -0.04
CA ARG A 86 2.07 -11.29 1.23
C ARG A 86 1.76 -10.37 2.42
N THR A 87 1.92 -9.07 2.24
CA THR A 87 1.69 -8.08 3.29
C THR A 87 0.21 -8.02 3.69
N LEU A 88 -0.70 -8.03 2.71
CA LEU A 88 -2.14 -8.06 2.97
C LEU A 88 -2.56 -9.36 3.68
N LEU A 89 -1.96 -10.50 3.31
CA LEU A 89 -2.21 -11.79 3.96
C LEU A 89 -1.74 -11.83 5.42
N LEU A 90 -0.60 -11.19 5.73
CA LEU A 90 0.00 -11.16 7.06
C LEU A 90 -0.59 -10.08 7.98
N HIS A 91 -1.36 -9.14 7.45
CA HIS A 91 -1.91 -8.04 8.24
C HIS A 91 -2.86 -8.57 9.34
N ASN A 92 -2.77 -7.96 10.52
CA ASN A 92 -3.48 -8.46 11.70
C ASN A 92 -5.00 -8.32 11.54
N SER A 93 -5.70 -9.45 11.53
CA SER A 93 -7.14 -9.50 11.29
C SER A 93 -7.99 -8.75 12.32
N SER A 94 -7.47 -8.50 13.52
CA SER A 94 -8.18 -7.76 14.58
C SER A 94 -8.12 -6.24 14.42
N ILE A 95 -7.24 -5.75 13.55
CA ILE A 95 -7.02 -4.31 13.36
C ILE A 95 -7.89 -3.79 12.23
N LYS A 96 -8.63 -2.72 12.52
CA LYS A 96 -9.44 -2.02 11.51
C LYS A 96 -8.53 -1.23 10.56
N ILE A 97 -8.59 -1.58 9.28
CA ILE A 97 -7.88 -0.85 8.23
C ILE A 97 -8.73 0.35 7.82
N LYS A 98 -8.14 1.53 7.93
CA LYS A 98 -8.76 2.80 7.53
C LYS A 98 -8.39 3.15 6.10
N ASN A 99 -7.11 3.06 5.76
CA ASN A 99 -6.59 3.50 4.48
C ASN A 99 -5.74 2.42 3.81
N LEU A 100 -6.02 2.17 2.53
CA LEU A 100 -5.18 1.40 1.62
C LEU A 100 -4.82 2.29 0.42
N PHE A 101 -3.54 2.55 0.27
CA PHE A 101 -2.97 3.30 -0.84
C PHE A 101 -2.01 2.39 -1.62
N ILE A 102 -2.21 2.30 -2.93
CA ILE A 102 -1.38 1.53 -3.86
C ILE A 102 -0.97 2.45 -5.00
N ASP A 103 0.33 2.56 -5.21
CA ASP A 103 0.98 3.33 -6.27
C ASP A 103 2.05 2.46 -6.94
N MET A 104 1.83 2.13 -8.21
CA MET A 104 2.67 1.23 -9.00
C MET A 104 2.39 1.34 -10.49
N ASP A 105 3.36 0.89 -11.30
CA ASP A 105 3.16 0.68 -12.72
C ASP A 105 2.10 -0.41 -12.97
N TYR A 106 1.21 -0.17 -13.93
CA TYR A 106 0.20 -1.10 -14.39
C TYR A 106 0.34 -1.34 -15.88
N GLU A 107 0.80 -2.55 -16.20
CA GLU A 107 0.69 -3.13 -17.52
C GLU A 107 -0.42 -4.19 -17.49
N LYS A 108 -1.16 -4.30 -18.58
CA LYS A 108 -2.26 -5.26 -18.70
C LYS A 108 -1.73 -6.69 -18.63
N ASP A 109 -1.81 -7.30 -17.45
CA ASP A 109 -1.33 -8.65 -17.18
C ASP A 109 -2.38 -9.47 -16.39
N PRO A 110 -2.79 -10.67 -16.86
CA PRO A 110 -3.81 -11.47 -16.19
C PRO A 110 -3.46 -11.87 -14.74
N TYR A 111 -2.18 -12.03 -14.42
CA TYR A 111 -1.73 -12.35 -13.07
C TYR A 111 -1.85 -11.13 -12.15
N LEU A 112 -1.46 -9.94 -12.62
CA LEU A 112 -1.62 -8.67 -11.89
C LEU A 112 -3.11 -8.35 -11.66
N ASP A 113 -3.96 -8.49 -12.69
CA ASP A 113 -5.40 -8.30 -12.58
C ASP A 113 -6.02 -9.23 -11.53
N SER A 114 -5.58 -10.50 -11.52
CA SER A 114 -6.01 -11.48 -10.51
C SER A 114 -5.57 -11.07 -9.09
N CYS A 115 -4.35 -10.57 -8.93
CA CYS A 115 -3.85 -10.08 -7.65
C CYS A 115 -4.65 -8.84 -7.18
N LEU A 116 -4.85 -7.85 -8.06
CA LEU A 116 -5.64 -6.65 -7.78
C LEU A 116 -7.07 -7.00 -7.34
N ASN A 117 -7.71 -7.96 -8.02
CA ASN A 117 -9.03 -8.45 -7.64
C ASN A 117 -9.05 -9.04 -6.21
N LEU A 118 -8.02 -9.80 -5.84
CA LEU A 118 -7.88 -10.33 -4.47
C LEU A 118 -7.64 -9.21 -3.45
N TRP A 119 -6.85 -8.19 -3.80
CA TRP A 119 -6.62 -7.04 -2.93
C TRP A 119 -7.90 -6.23 -2.71
N LEU A 120 -8.76 -6.11 -3.73
CA LEU A 120 -10.05 -5.44 -3.60
C LEU A 120 -11.09 -6.29 -2.86
N GLN A 121 -10.98 -7.62 -2.91
CA GLN A 121 -11.72 -8.48 -1.96
C GLN A 121 -11.24 -8.24 -0.53
N PHE A 122 -9.95 -8.04 -0.31
CA PHE A 122 -9.43 -7.64 0.99
C PHE A 122 -10.01 -6.29 1.45
N VAL A 123 -10.04 -5.26 0.59
CA VAL A 123 -10.70 -3.96 0.89
C VAL A 123 -12.12 -4.17 1.40
N ARG A 124 -12.88 -5.04 0.72
CA ARG A 124 -14.26 -5.37 1.08
C ARG A 124 -14.38 -6.12 2.40
N THR A 125 -13.59 -7.18 2.59
CA THR A 125 -13.64 -8.00 3.82
C THR A 125 -13.16 -7.27 5.06
N ARG A 126 -12.31 -6.25 4.88
CA ARG A 126 -11.76 -5.44 5.96
C ARG A 126 -12.53 -4.13 6.17
N ASP A 127 -13.57 -3.91 5.35
CA ASP A 127 -14.42 -2.72 5.35
C ASP A 127 -13.60 -1.42 5.27
N VAL A 128 -12.59 -1.39 4.40
CA VAL A 128 -11.69 -0.24 4.29
C VAL A 128 -12.47 1.04 3.95
N GLU A 129 -12.09 2.14 4.59
CA GLU A 129 -12.81 3.41 4.46
C GLU A 129 -12.23 4.29 3.35
N GLU A 130 -10.93 4.15 3.07
CA GLU A 130 -10.20 4.98 2.13
C GLU A 130 -9.38 4.09 1.22
N LEU A 131 -9.70 4.12 -0.07
CA LEU A 131 -9.00 3.37 -1.09
C LEU A 131 -8.42 4.34 -2.12
N SER A 132 -7.12 4.22 -2.37
CA SER A 132 -6.44 4.94 -3.43
C SER A 132 -5.65 3.96 -4.31
N LEU A 133 -5.99 3.93 -5.59
CA LEU A 133 -5.28 3.17 -6.62
C LEU A 133 -4.66 4.18 -7.59
N GLN A 134 -3.35 4.35 -7.56
CA GLN A 134 -2.62 5.20 -8.50
C GLN A 134 -1.82 4.27 -9.40
N PHE A 135 -2.24 4.14 -10.65
CA PHE A 135 -1.52 3.34 -11.64
C PHE A 135 -0.91 4.24 -12.70
N ASP A 136 0.31 3.92 -13.10
CA ASP A 136 1.03 4.54 -14.20
C ASP A 136 1.09 3.57 -15.38
N ASP A 137 1.01 4.06 -16.60
CA ASP A 137 0.99 3.23 -17.82
C ASP A 137 2.39 2.82 -18.29
N GLY A 138 3.43 3.23 -17.56
CA GLY A 138 4.82 2.93 -17.90
C GLY A 138 5.32 3.64 -19.15
N THR A 139 4.52 4.55 -19.75
CA THR A 139 4.85 5.22 -21.03
C THR A 139 5.92 6.29 -20.90
N PHE A 140 6.47 6.53 -19.71
CA PHE A 140 7.73 7.27 -19.55
C PHE A 140 8.92 6.58 -20.23
N LEU A 141 8.77 5.31 -20.62
CA LEU A 141 9.66 4.67 -21.58
C LEU A 141 9.16 5.03 -22.98
N ASP A 142 9.88 5.94 -23.65
CA ASP A 142 9.83 6.23 -25.09
C ASP A 142 10.13 4.95 -25.92
N SER A 143 9.34 3.89 -25.76
CA SER A 143 9.42 2.69 -26.56
C SER A 143 8.80 3.02 -27.91
N PRO A 144 9.58 3.02 -29.02
CA PRO A 144 9.05 3.35 -30.35
C PRO A 144 7.96 2.38 -30.86
N TRP A 145 7.68 1.33 -30.10
CA TRP A 145 6.65 0.33 -30.38
C TRP A 145 5.27 0.68 -29.78
N SER A 146 5.16 1.68 -28.88
CA SER A 146 3.89 2.10 -28.26
C SER A 146 2.90 2.76 -29.24
N ILE A 147 3.33 3.03 -30.47
CA ILE A 147 2.54 3.66 -31.54
C ILE A 147 1.63 2.64 -32.25
N PHE A 148 1.89 1.33 -32.09
CA PHE A 148 1.18 0.26 -32.79
C PHE A 148 0.33 -0.63 -31.89
N ASP A 149 0.30 -0.35 -30.58
CA ASP A 149 -0.53 -1.10 -29.64
C ASP A 149 -1.90 -0.40 -29.51
N ASP A 150 -2.98 -1.19 -29.43
CA ASP A 150 -4.39 -0.75 -29.41
C ASP A 150 -4.79 -0.05 -28.09
N GLY A 151 -3.89 0.77 -27.56
CA GLY A 151 -4.05 1.54 -26.34
C GLY A 151 -3.96 0.65 -25.11
N PRO A 152 -3.34 1.13 -24.02
CA PRO A 152 -3.28 0.33 -22.83
C PRO A 152 -4.64 0.40 -22.11
N GLU A 153 -5.32 -0.75 -22.04
CA GLU A 153 -6.59 -0.91 -21.33
C GLU A 153 -6.32 -0.86 -19.83
N GLY A 154 -6.62 0.28 -19.19
CA GLY A 154 -6.46 0.45 -17.74
C GLY A 154 -7.17 -0.63 -16.91
N TYR A 155 -6.86 -0.71 -15.62
CA TYR A 155 -7.40 -1.76 -14.76
C TYR A 155 -8.93 -1.67 -14.62
N LEU A 156 -9.66 -2.72 -15.00
CA LEU A 156 -11.11 -2.76 -14.85
C LEU A 156 -11.49 -2.95 -13.39
N LEU A 157 -12.13 -1.95 -12.78
CA LEU A 157 -12.56 -2.05 -11.40
C LEU A 157 -13.63 -3.14 -11.22
N PRO A 158 -13.50 -3.98 -10.18
CA PRO A 158 -14.44 -5.06 -9.93
C PRO A 158 -15.78 -4.53 -9.42
N GLN A 159 -16.84 -5.23 -9.79
CA GLN A 159 -18.22 -4.84 -9.47
C GLN A 159 -18.49 -4.73 -7.97
N CYS A 160 -17.75 -5.48 -7.15
CA CYS A 160 -17.89 -5.48 -5.70
C CYS A 160 -17.51 -4.13 -5.05
N LEU A 161 -16.78 -3.28 -5.77
CA LEU A 161 -16.37 -1.96 -5.29
C LEU A 161 -17.49 -0.93 -5.47
N TYR A 162 -18.34 -1.05 -6.49
CA TYR A 162 -19.43 -0.11 -6.79
C TYR A 162 -20.57 -0.14 -5.77
N THR A 163 -20.66 -1.20 -4.95
CA THR A 163 -21.69 -1.34 -3.91
C THR A 163 -21.08 -1.36 -2.51
N HIS A 164 -19.91 -0.75 -2.32
CA HIS A 164 -19.15 -0.89 -1.07
C HIS A 164 -19.77 -0.03 0.05
N PRO A 165 -20.15 -0.62 1.20
CA PRO A 165 -20.90 0.10 2.24
C PRO A 165 -20.04 1.09 3.03
N SER A 166 -18.76 0.78 3.20
CA SER A 166 -17.88 1.47 4.16
C SER A 166 -16.91 2.49 3.53
N ILE A 167 -16.80 2.53 2.19
CA ILE A 167 -15.85 3.43 1.52
C ILE A 167 -16.36 4.87 1.64
N LYS A 168 -15.53 5.72 2.21
CA LYS A 168 -15.70 7.17 2.36
C LYS A 168 -14.92 7.94 1.32
N ARG A 169 -13.75 7.45 0.90
CA ARG A 169 -12.94 8.06 -0.16
C ARG A 169 -12.45 7.02 -1.15
N LEU A 170 -12.70 7.27 -2.42
CA LEU A 170 -12.21 6.46 -3.53
C LEU A 170 -11.46 7.35 -4.51
N THR A 171 -10.18 7.10 -4.68
CA THR A 171 -9.32 7.78 -5.65
C THR A 171 -8.73 6.75 -6.59
N THR A 172 -8.95 6.88 -7.89
CA THR A 172 -8.37 5.98 -8.90
C THR A 172 -7.68 6.79 -9.99
N ASN A 173 -6.50 6.34 -10.41
CA ASN A 173 -5.81 6.78 -11.62
C ASN A 173 -5.69 5.57 -12.53
N TYR A 174 -5.95 5.75 -13.82
CA TYR A 174 -5.72 4.72 -14.83
C TYR A 174 -6.47 3.41 -14.55
N CYS A 175 -7.70 3.56 -14.05
CA CYS A 175 -8.65 2.48 -13.81
C CYS A 175 -9.89 2.71 -14.68
N VAL A 176 -10.38 1.66 -15.31
CA VAL A 176 -11.60 1.68 -16.14
C VAL A 176 -12.81 1.43 -15.26
N VAL A 177 -13.81 2.31 -15.38
CA VAL A 177 -15.07 2.23 -14.64
C VAL A 177 -16.16 1.67 -15.55
N GLY A 178 -16.55 0.41 -15.31
CA GLY A 178 -17.58 -0.28 -16.09
C GLY A 178 -18.63 -0.96 -15.20
N PRO A 179 -19.50 -0.20 -14.50
CA PRO A 179 -20.53 -0.78 -13.66
C PRO A 179 -21.56 -1.53 -14.52
N SER A 180 -21.79 -2.80 -14.21
CA SER A 180 -22.83 -3.63 -14.84
C SER A 180 -24.19 -3.49 -14.15
N ARG A 181 -24.22 -2.85 -12.97
CA ARG A 181 -25.39 -2.66 -12.11
C ARG A 181 -25.39 -1.25 -11.52
N VAL A 182 -26.43 -0.92 -10.78
CA VAL A 182 -26.53 0.34 -10.05
C VAL A 182 -25.34 0.51 -9.10
N VAL A 183 -24.66 1.64 -9.24
CA VAL A 183 -23.60 2.07 -8.32
C VAL A 183 -24.27 2.58 -7.04
N PHE A 184 -23.82 2.08 -5.89
CA PHE A 184 -24.37 2.45 -4.59
C PHE A 184 -23.26 2.54 -3.54
N TRP A 185 -22.82 3.77 -3.27
CA TRP A 185 -21.85 4.05 -2.23
C TRP A 185 -22.47 4.87 -1.07
N PRO A 186 -23.07 4.22 -0.06
CA PRO A 186 -23.85 4.92 0.95
C PRO A 186 -23.01 5.83 1.87
N SER A 187 -21.71 5.56 1.99
CA SER A 187 -20.80 6.29 2.89
C SER A 187 -19.83 7.23 2.17
N LEU A 188 -19.90 7.31 0.84
CA LEU A 188 -18.90 8.03 0.04
C LEU A 188 -19.02 9.53 0.24
N LYS A 189 -17.88 10.16 0.50
CA LYS A 189 -17.72 11.60 0.69
C LYS A 189 -16.84 12.24 -0.36
N SER A 190 -15.93 11.47 -0.95
CA SER A 190 -15.01 11.94 -1.99
C SER A 190 -14.80 10.85 -3.04
N LEU A 191 -14.96 11.22 -4.31
CA LEU A 191 -14.69 10.38 -5.48
C LEU A 191 -13.79 11.14 -6.43
N SER A 192 -12.68 10.53 -6.83
CA SER A 192 -11.78 11.05 -7.84
C SER A 192 -11.44 9.94 -8.82
N LEU A 193 -11.89 10.08 -10.06
CA LEU A 193 -11.61 9.15 -11.15
C LEU A 193 -10.76 9.92 -12.17
N ARG A 194 -9.49 9.55 -12.31
CA ARG A 194 -8.60 10.05 -13.36
C ARG A 194 -8.47 8.96 -14.42
N GLU A 195 -9.14 9.19 -15.54
CA GLU A 195 -9.03 8.38 -16.75
C GLU A 195 -8.14 9.16 -17.74
N TYR A 196 -7.23 8.47 -18.44
CA TYR A 196 -6.51 9.09 -19.54
C TYR A 196 -7.46 9.20 -20.72
N GLU A 197 -7.90 10.42 -21.04
CA GLU A 197 -8.60 10.69 -22.29
C GLU A 197 -7.61 10.53 -23.46
N TYR A 198 -7.52 9.32 -24.03
CA TYR A 198 -6.83 9.17 -25.30
C TYR A 198 -7.62 9.96 -26.37
N PRO A 199 -6.98 10.88 -27.13
CA PRO A 199 -7.67 11.77 -28.06
C PRO A 199 -8.47 11.10 -29.20
N TRP A 200 -8.49 9.77 -29.31
CA TRP A 200 -9.15 9.03 -30.39
C TRP A 200 -10.49 8.38 -29.98
N VAL A 201 -10.81 8.34 -28.68
CA VAL A 201 -12.04 7.70 -28.15
C VAL A 201 -13.31 8.54 -28.39
N TYR A 202 -13.16 9.76 -28.91
CA TYR A 202 -14.25 10.68 -29.25
C TYR A 202 -15.29 10.13 -30.25
N VAL A 203 -14.98 9.04 -30.97
CA VAL A 203 -15.90 8.45 -31.96
C VAL A 203 -16.98 7.56 -31.32
N VAL A 204 -16.75 7.00 -30.12
CA VAL A 204 -17.68 6.04 -29.48
C VAL A 204 -18.46 6.67 -28.31
N ALA A 205 -17.91 7.70 -27.65
CA ALA A 205 -18.50 8.32 -26.45
C ALA A 205 -19.79 9.12 -26.67
N ARG A 206 -20.29 9.27 -27.91
CA ARG A 206 -21.57 9.96 -28.17
C ARG A 206 -22.82 9.20 -27.71
N SER A 207 -22.71 7.96 -27.24
CA SER A 207 -23.86 7.13 -26.85
C SER A 207 -24.13 7.00 -25.34
N LEU A 208 -23.37 7.67 -24.46
CA LEU A 208 -23.61 7.66 -23.01
C LEU A 208 -23.79 9.08 -22.45
N LYS A 209 -24.63 9.89 -23.09
CA LYS A 209 -25.32 10.99 -22.42
C LYS A 209 -26.54 10.46 -21.68
N MET A 210 -26.33 10.09 -20.42
CA MET A 210 -27.33 10.01 -19.34
C MET A 210 -26.60 10.69 -18.17
N PHE A 211 -26.96 11.85 -17.63
CA PHE A 211 -28.25 12.44 -17.35
C PHE A 211 -28.18 13.98 -17.38
N GLY A 212 -29.21 14.59 -17.95
CA GLY A 212 -29.87 15.81 -17.49
C GLY A 212 -31.35 15.53 -17.52
#